data_AF-A0A6P1TGE8-F1
#
_entry.id   AF-A0A6P1TGE8-F1
#
_cell.length_a   1.000
_cell.length_b   1.000
_cell.length_c   1.000
_cell.angle_alpha   90.00
_cell.angle_beta   90.00
_cell.angle_gamma   90.00
#
_symmetry.space_group_name_H-M   'P 1'
#
loop_
_entity.id
_entity.type
_entity.pdbx_description
1 polymer ?
#
loop_
_entity_poly.entity_id
_entity_poly.type
_entity_poly.pdbx_seq_one_letter_code
_entity_poly.pdbx_strand_id
1 'polypeptide(L)'
;MKKQTQIVIARQKAVSVLILYTVTLMIIFLGIFFTAFSLINGINISVLNSRIPGVIFGLLVLYLGIRYYLSVSKLKEELSKSTYEFSWKNFKKNNKN
;
A
#
# COMPACT_ATOMS: atom_id res chain seq x y z
N MET A 1 13.80 -26.32 -18.47
CA MET A 1 13.95 -24.86 -18.27
C MET A 1 12.68 -24.14 -17.80
N LYS A 2 11.46 -24.49 -18.25
CA LYS A 2 10.20 -23.79 -17.84
C LYS A 2 9.92 -23.75 -16.32
N LYS A 3 10.27 -24.80 -15.55
CA LYS A 3 10.07 -24.85 -14.09
C LYS A 3 10.85 -23.76 -13.34
N GLN A 4 12.05 -23.41 -13.80
CA GLN A 4 12.92 -22.46 -13.10
C GLN A 4 12.43 -21.02 -13.26
N THR A 5 11.88 -20.68 -14.43
CA THR A 5 11.27 -19.37 -14.69
C THR A 5 10.02 -19.12 -13.84
N GLN A 6 9.19 -20.15 -13.61
CA GLN A 6 7.99 -20.01 -12.77
C GLN A 6 8.32 -19.83 -11.28
N ILE A 7 9.38 -20.45 -10.78
CA ILE A 7 9.84 -20.27 -9.40
C ILE A 7 10.34 -18.83 -9.17
N VAL A 8 11.03 -18.25 -10.15
CA VAL A 8 11.51 -16.86 -10.09
C VAL A 8 10.34 -15.87 -10.09
N ILE A 9 9.32 -16.09 -10.92
CA ILE A 9 8.11 -15.25 -10.97
C ILE A 9 7.31 -15.33 -9.66
N ALA A 10 7.16 -16.51 -9.08
CA ALA A 10 6.48 -16.68 -7.79
C ALA A 10 7.21 -15.95 -6.65
N ARG A 11 8.56 -16.00 -6.64
CA ARG A 11 9.38 -15.26 -5.68
C ARG A 11 9.27 -13.75 -5.85
N GLN A 12 9.32 -13.24 -7.09
CA GLN A 12 9.17 -11.81 -7.38
C GLN A 12 7.82 -11.29 -6.91
N LYS A 13 6.73 -12.02 -7.21
CA LYS A 13 5.38 -11.70 -6.73
C LYS A 13 5.30 -11.62 -5.21
N ALA A 14 5.89 -12.59 -4.50
CA ALA A 14 5.92 -12.62 -3.04
C ALA A 14 6.70 -11.42 -2.45
N VAL A 15 7.84 -11.06 -3.06
CA VAL A 15 8.64 -9.90 -2.62
C VAL A 15 7.87 -8.59 -2.82
N SER A 16 7.20 -8.41 -3.96
CA SER A 16 6.39 -7.20 -4.19
C SER A 16 5.26 -7.05 -3.19
N VAL A 17 4.53 -8.13 -2.88
CA VAL A 17 3.46 -8.11 -1.86
C VAL A 17 4.03 -7.82 -0.47
N LEU A 18 5.19 -8.39 -0.13
CA LEU A 18 5.86 -8.14 1.15
C LEU A 18 6.24 -6.66 1.30
N ILE A 19 6.86 -6.06 0.29
CA ILE A 19 7.21 -4.62 0.30
C ILE A 19 5.95 -3.78 0.50
N LEU A 20 4.89 -4.08 -0.23
CA LEU A 20 3.63 -3.33 -0.16
C LEU A 20 3.00 -3.42 1.24
N TYR A 21 3.07 -4.58 1.87
CA TYR A 21 2.62 -4.81 3.23
C TYR A 21 3.46 -4.04 4.26
N THR A 22 4.78 -4.06 4.13
CA THR A 22 5.70 -3.31 4.99
C THR A 22 5.46 -1.81 4.91
N VAL A 23 5.36 -1.25 3.69
CA VAL A 23 5.06 0.17 3.49
C VAL A 23 3.73 0.55 4.14
N THR A 24 2.73 -0.31 3.98
CA THR A 24 1.41 -0.08 4.58
C THR A 24 1.47 -0.04 6.11
N LEU A 25 2.20 -0.95 6.74
CA LEU A 25 2.41 -0.93 8.18
C LEU A 25 3.13 0.35 8.62
N MET A 26 4.14 0.79 7.88
CA MET A 26 4.82 2.06 8.18
C MET A 26 3.85 3.25 8.12
N ILE A 27 2.93 3.29 7.17
CA ILE A 27 1.90 4.34 7.08
C ILE A 27 0.97 4.32 8.30
N ILE A 28 0.53 3.14 8.74
CA ILE A 28 -0.30 2.99 9.96
C ILE A 28 0.45 3.53 11.17
N PHE A 29 1.71 3.13 11.35
CA PHE A 29 2.55 3.61 12.45
C PHE A 29 2.74 5.12 12.43
N LEU A 30 2.99 5.72 11.25
CA LEU A 30 3.08 7.17 11.09
C LEU A 30 1.75 7.86 11.45
N GLY A 31 0.61 7.29 11.04
CA GLY A 31 -0.71 7.83 11.38
C GLY A 31 -0.95 7.87 12.89
N ILE A 32 -0.64 6.77 13.60
CA ILE A 32 -0.73 6.71 15.06
C ILE A 32 0.22 7.72 15.70
N PHE A 33 1.47 7.77 15.23
CA PHE A 33 2.50 8.67 15.74
C PHE A 33 2.07 10.14 15.59
N PHE A 34 1.63 10.57 14.41
CA PHE A 34 1.18 11.94 14.19
C PHE A 34 -0.07 12.29 15.00
N THR A 35 -0.99 11.35 15.17
CA THR A 35 -2.18 11.54 16.01
C THR A 35 -1.79 11.77 17.46
N ALA A 36 -0.97 10.89 18.03
CA ALA A 36 -0.52 10.98 19.42
C ALA A 36 0.36 12.22 19.65
N PHE A 37 1.29 12.50 18.75
CA PHE A 37 2.18 13.66 18.83
C PHE A 37 1.39 14.98 18.77
N SER A 38 0.38 15.06 17.89
CA SER A 38 -0.48 16.24 17.81
C SER A 38 -1.37 16.41 19.03
N LEU A 39 -1.86 15.32 19.63
CA LEU A 39 -2.68 15.37 20.85
C LEU A 39 -1.87 15.89 22.04
N ILE A 40 -0.67 15.35 22.26
CA ILE A 40 0.18 15.71 23.41
C ILE A 40 0.64 17.17 23.32
N ASN A 41 1.03 17.62 22.12
CA ASN A 41 1.58 18.96 21.92
C ASN A 41 0.51 20.02 21.59
N GLY A 42 -0.78 19.65 21.52
CA GLY A 42 -1.86 20.59 21.18
C GLY A 42 -1.68 21.26 19.82
N ILE A 43 -1.13 20.54 18.83
CA ILE A 43 -0.75 21.12 17.54
C ILE A 43 -2.01 21.51 16.76
N ASN A 44 -2.06 22.79 16.38
CA ASN A 44 -3.09 23.33 15.51
C ASN A 44 -2.44 23.87 14.23
N ILE A 45 -2.95 23.43 13.09
CA ILE A 45 -2.46 23.83 11.78
C ILE A 45 -3.45 24.82 11.19
N SER A 46 -2.96 26.00 10.77
CA SER A 46 -3.80 26.97 10.08
C SER A 46 -3.95 26.56 8.62
N VAL A 47 -5.17 26.22 8.22
CA VAL A 47 -5.51 25.86 6.84
C VAL A 47 -6.48 26.91 6.31
N LEU A 48 -6.04 27.65 5.30
CA LEU A 48 -6.72 28.85 4.80
C LEU A 48 -6.94 29.86 5.95
N ASN A 49 -8.17 29.92 6.50
CA ASN A 49 -8.55 30.84 7.56
C ASN A 49 -9.05 30.12 8.83
N SER A 50 -8.89 28.79 8.92
CA SER A 50 -9.38 27.99 10.05
C SER A 50 -8.24 27.20 10.69
N ARG A 51 -8.24 27.15 12.03
CA ARG A 51 -7.30 26.34 12.81
C ARG A 51 -7.85 24.93 12.94
N ILE A 52 -7.18 23.98 12.32
CA ILE A 52 -7.55 22.56 12.34
C ILE A 52 -6.60 21.82 13.29
N PRO A 53 -7.13 21.03 14.24
CA PRO A 53 -6.30 20.15 15.07
C PRO A 53 -5.49 19.19 14.20
N GLY A 54 -4.17 19.12 14.46
CA GLY A 54 -3.26 18.21 13.73
C GLY A 54 -3.66 16.73 13.85
N VAL A 55 -4.42 16.39 14.89
CA VAL A 55 -5.02 15.07 15.15
C VAL A 55 -5.84 14.59 13.96
N ILE A 56 -6.55 15.49 13.28
CA ILE A 56 -7.39 15.14 12.11
C ILE A 56 -6.51 14.63 10.96
N PHE A 57 -5.35 15.24 10.74
CA PHE A 57 -4.41 14.78 9.72
C PHE A 57 -3.81 13.42 10.08
N GLY A 58 -3.46 13.20 11.36
CA GLY A 58 -3.01 11.90 11.84
C GLY A 58 -4.06 10.81 11.61
N LEU A 59 -5.34 11.10 11.92
CA LEU A 59 -6.46 10.19 11.67
C LEU A 59 -6.66 9.90 10.18
N LEU A 60 -6.50 10.89 9.30
CA LEU A 60 -6.58 10.69 7.85
C LEU A 60 -5.47 9.74 7.35
N VAL A 61 -4.23 9.93 7.82
CA VAL A 61 -3.10 9.05 7.49
C VAL A 61 -3.36 7.64 8.01
N LEU A 62 -3.86 7.50 9.24
CA LEU A 62 -4.21 6.21 9.83
C LEU A 62 -5.30 5.50 9.02
N TYR A 63 -6.36 6.21 8.65
CA TYR A 63 -7.44 5.69 7.80
C TYR A 63 -6.90 5.19 6.46
N LEU A 64 -6.03 5.95 5.80
CA LEU A 64 -5.37 5.53 4.56
C LEU A 64 -4.53 4.27 4.77
N GLY A 65 -3.76 4.20 5.85
CA GLY A 65 -2.98 3.02 6.22
C GLY A 65 -3.85 1.77 6.37
N ILE A 66 -4.96 1.85 7.12
CA ILE A 66 -5.90 0.74 7.29
C ILE A 66 -6.53 0.35 5.94
N ARG A 67 -6.96 1.33 5.13
CA ARG A 67 -7.54 1.07 3.81
C ARG A 67 -6.55 0.35 2.88
N TYR A 68 -5.29 0.76 2.89
CA TYR A 68 -4.25 0.09 2.11
C TYR A 68 -3.99 -1.31 2.65
N TYR A 69 -4.03 -1.52 3.96
CA TYR A 69 -3.82 -2.84 4.56
C TYR A 69 -4.85 -3.86 4.08
N LEU A 70 -6.12 -3.45 4.06
CA LEU A 70 -7.20 -4.27 3.53
C LEU A 70 -7.03 -4.54 2.04
N SER A 71 -6.62 -3.53 1.26
CA SER A 71 -6.40 -3.65 -0.18
C SER A 71 -5.24 -4.60 -0.51
N VAL A 72 -4.13 -4.52 0.21
CA VAL A 72 -2.96 -5.41 0.04
C VAL A 72 -3.29 -6.83 0.48
N SER A 73 -4.06 -6.98 1.58
CA SER A 73 -4.54 -8.29 2.04
C SER A 73 -5.41 -8.97 0.97
N LYS A 74 -6.32 -8.22 0.35
CA LYS A 74 -7.15 -8.72 -0.75
C LYS A 74 -6.30 -9.10 -1.97
N LEU A 75 -5.31 -8.27 -2.33
CA LEU A 75 -4.39 -8.56 -3.43
C LEU A 75 -3.59 -9.85 -3.19
N LYS A 76 -3.14 -10.08 -1.95
CA LYS A 76 -2.44 -11.33 -1.57
C LYS A 76 -3.34 -12.55 -1.76
N GLU A 77 -4.61 -12.46 -1.40
CA GLU A 77 -5.59 -13.53 -1.56
C GLU A 77 -5.93 -13.80 -3.04
N GLU A 78 -6.07 -12.76 -3.84
CA GLU A 78 -6.27 -12.90 -5.29
C GLU A 78 -5.05 -13.51 -5.97
N LEU A 79 -3.83 -13.11 -5.56
CA LEU A 79 -2.59 -13.67 -6.11
C LEU A 79 -2.45 -15.17 -5.79
N SER A 80 -2.88 -15.60 -4.59
CA SER A 80 -2.79 -17.01 -4.20
C SER A 80 -3.82 -17.89 -4.92
N LYS A 81 -5.00 -17.33 -5.24
CA LYS A 81 -6.04 -18.00 -6.04
C LYS A 81 -5.72 -18.01 -7.54
N SER A 82 -4.97 -17.04 -8.05
CA SER A 82 -4.66 -16.95 -9.48
C SER A 82 -3.66 -18.03 -9.93
N THR A 83 -4.17 -19.08 -10.57
CA THR A 83 -3.35 -19.98 -11.42
C THR A 83 -2.82 -19.24 -12.67
N TYR A 84 -3.43 -18.11 -13.02
CA TYR A 84 -3.10 -17.33 -14.21
C TYR A 84 -1.97 -16.32 -13.94
N GLU A 85 -0.92 -16.40 -14.75
CA GLU A 85 0.21 -15.47 -14.69
C GLU A 85 -0.17 -14.10 -15.26
N PHE A 86 0.08 -13.02 -14.51
CA PHE A 86 0.07 -11.66 -15.04
C PHE A 86 1.09 -11.56 -16.17
N SER A 87 0.60 -11.48 -17.42
CA SER A 87 1.43 -11.45 -18.62
C SER A 87 1.53 -10.04 -19.16
N TRP A 88 2.73 -9.47 -19.09
CA TRP A 88 3.08 -8.21 -19.75
C TRP A 88 2.89 -8.25 -21.28
N LYS A 89 2.76 -9.45 -21.88
CA LYS A 89 2.44 -9.59 -23.30
C LYS A 89 1.04 -9.05 -23.63
N ASN A 90 0.10 -9.09 -22.69
CA ASN A 90 -1.25 -8.54 -22.90
C ASN A 90 -1.25 -7.01 -23.00
N PHE A 91 -0.26 -6.35 -22.41
CA PHE A 91 -0.10 -4.90 -22.44
C PHE A 91 0.88 -4.44 -23.52
N LYS A 92 1.54 -5.37 -24.21
CA LYS A 92 2.39 -5.03 -25.35
C LYS A 92 1.47 -4.78 -26.54
N LYS A 93 1.33 -3.52 -26.94
CA LYS A 93 0.65 -3.13 -28.19
C LYS A 93 1.30 -3.91 -29.33
N ASN A 94 0.56 -4.85 -29.92
CA ASN A 94 0.99 -5.49 -31.15
C ASN A 94 1.00 -4.41 -32.24
N ASN A 95 2.15 -3.78 -32.46
CA ASN A 95 2.42 -3.10 -33.72
C ASN A 95 2.50 -4.19 -34.79
N LYS A 96 1.34 -4.55 -35.33
CA LYS A 96 1.25 -5.15 -36.66
C LYS A 96 1.50 -4.01 -37.65
N ASN A 97 2.71 -3.96 -38.18
CA ASN A 97 2.96 -3.39 -39.50
C ASN A 97 2.77 -4.51 -40.52
#